data_AF-A0A4U9D501-F1
#
_entry.id   AF-A0A4U9D501-F1
#
_cell.length_a   1.000
_cell.length_b   1.000
_cell.length_c   1.000
_cell.angle_alpha   90.00
_cell.angle_beta   90.00
_cell.angle_gamma   90.00
#
_symmetry.space_group_name_H-M   'P 1'
#
loop_
_entity.id
_entity.type
_entity.pdbx_description
1 polymer ?
#
loop_
_entity_poly.entity_id
_entity_poly.type
_entity_poly.pdbx_seq_one_letter_code
_entity_poly.pdbx_strand_id
1 'polypeptide(L)'
;METDAHHPDGVMLEAQGHRLVDLGDDAWTVGRPHPMIDPTTRSLEIEKLSQQPETGVLLVDIVLGYGACDDPAGALLEAINTVRSARGSEQPLTVIATVTGTEQDPQPRSQQIDALLNGDVIVMNTLQEAVLLAHYLVAPRQHPTPVAPPALLNGVQVINVGLRSFARDLQQAGCPGGAFPVGTDSRRQSASGGPAQATELLTLFL
;
A
#
# COMPACT_ATOMS: atom_id res chain seq x y z
N MET A 1 -14.12 -23.04 -9.57
CA MET A 1 -13.56 -22.02 -10.46
C MET A 1 -12.51 -22.72 -11.27
N GLU A 2 -12.80 -22.95 -12.54
CA GLU A 2 -11.93 -23.62 -13.49
C GLU A 2 -10.74 -22.70 -13.76
N THR A 3 -9.54 -23.10 -13.32
CA THR A 3 -8.29 -22.44 -13.69
C THR A 3 -7.92 -22.93 -15.07
N ASP A 4 -8.43 -22.27 -16.10
CA ASP A 4 -8.06 -22.57 -17.48
C ASP A 4 -6.63 -22.08 -17.69
N ALA A 5 -5.69 -23.02 -17.58
CA ALA A 5 -4.24 -22.81 -17.45
C ALA A 5 -3.55 -22.54 -18.79
N HIS A 6 -4.19 -21.77 -19.67
CA HIS A 6 -3.57 -21.30 -20.90
C HIS A 6 -4.02 -19.87 -21.20
N HIS A 7 -3.17 -18.92 -20.81
CA HIS A 7 -3.32 -17.52 -21.16
C HIS A 7 -2.64 -17.30 -22.52
N PRO A 8 -3.38 -17.04 -23.61
CA PRO A 8 -2.75 -16.78 -24.89
C PRO A 8 -1.79 -15.58 -24.76
N ASP A 9 -0.58 -15.74 -25.30
CA ASP A 9 0.48 -14.74 -25.30
C ASP A 9 0.87 -14.21 -23.89
N GLY A 10 0.73 -15.04 -22.84
CA GLY A 10 1.06 -14.67 -21.46
C GLY A 10 0.14 -13.61 -20.85
N VAL A 11 -1.01 -13.30 -21.46
CA VAL A 11 -1.93 -12.26 -20.97
C VAL A 11 -2.82 -12.81 -19.85
N MET A 12 -2.51 -12.45 -18.61
CA MET A 12 -3.24 -12.90 -17.42
C MET A 12 -4.55 -12.13 -17.19
N LEU A 13 -4.58 -10.87 -17.60
CA LEU A 13 -5.74 -9.99 -17.51
C LEU A 13 -5.71 -9.00 -18.67
N GLU A 14 -6.84 -8.84 -19.36
CA GLU A 14 -7.06 -7.74 -20.29
C GLU A 14 -8.51 -7.29 -20.16
N ALA A 15 -8.72 -6.15 -19.52
CA ALA A 15 -10.05 -5.68 -19.18
C ALA A 15 -10.07 -4.16 -18.99
N GLN A 16 -11.05 -3.49 -19.60
CA GLN A 16 -11.27 -2.03 -19.48
C GLN A 16 -10.02 -1.17 -19.73
N GLY A 17 -9.14 -1.58 -20.65
CA GLY A 17 -7.90 -0.86 -20.97
C GLY A 17 -6.74 -1.13 -20.00
N HIS A 18 -6.92 -2.03 -19.03
CA HIS A 18 -5.87 -2.54 -18.17
C HIS A 18 -5.37 -3.89 -18.68
N ARG A 19 -4.06 -4.12 -18.60
CA ARG A 19 -3.41 -5.35 -19.05
C ARG A 19 -2.39 -5.83 -18.01
N LEU A 20 -2.41 -7.13 -17.71
CA LEU A 20 -1.38 -7.83 -16.94
C LEU A 20 -0.78 -8.93 -17.80
N VAL A 21 0.54 -8.97 -17.88
CA VAL A 21 1.29 -9.91 -18.73
C VAL A 21 2.30 -10.65 -17.87
N ASP A 22 2.29 -11.97 -17.96
CA ASP A 22 3.37 -12.82 -17.49
C ASP A 22 4.40 -12.96 -18.60
N LEU A 23 5.50 -12.20 -18.50
CA LEU A 23 6.59 -12.27 -19.47
C LEU A 23 7.41 -13.56 -19.33
N GLY A 24 7.21 -14.34 -18.26
CA GLY A 24 7.83 -15.65 -18.08
C GLY A 24 7.17 -16.76 -18.89
N ASP A 25 5.97 -16.51 -19.43
CA ASP A 25 5.24 -17.47 -20.26
C ASP A 25 6.06 -17.89 -21.51
N ASP A 26 5.84 -19.13 -21.96
CA ASP A 26 6.53 -19.72 -23.12
C ASP A 26 6.43 -18.81 -24.36
N ALA A 27 5.31 -18.10 -24.55
CA ALA A 27 5.12 -17.16 -25.66
C ALA A 27 6.22 -16.09 -25.75
N TRP A 28 6.84 -15.73 -24.63
CA TRP A 28 7.86 -14.69 -24.51
C TRP A 28 9.29 -15.24 -24.40
N THR A 29 9.45 -16.54 -24.15
CA THR A 29 10.74 -17.18 -23.84
C THR A 29 11.24 -18.14 -24.93
N VAL A 30 10.49 -18.34 -26.03
CA VAL A 30 10.99 -19.11 -27.19
C VAL A 30 12.27 -18.49 -27.76
N GLY A 31 13.39 -19.20 -27.59
CA GLY A 31 14.70 -18.79 -28.10
C GLY A 31 15.33 -17.61 -27.34
N ARG A 32 14.83 -17.26 -26.16
CA ARG A 32 15.32 -16.17 -25.31
C ARG A 32 15.43 -16.63 -23.85
N PRO A 33 16.36 -16.10 -23.04
CA PRO A 33 16.36 -16.38 -21.62
C PRO A 33 15.08 -15.87 -20.95
N HIS A 34 14.67 -16.50 -19.84
CA HIS A 34 13.56 -16.03 -19.03
C HIS A 34 13.80 -14.58 -18.56
N PRO A 35 12.80 -13.68 -18.49
CA PRO A 35 13.00 -12.26 -18.18
C PRO A 35 13.62 -11.97 -16.80
N MET A 36 13.51 -12.93 -15.87
CA MET A 36 14.22 -12.85 -14.60
C MET A 36 15.75 -12.94 -14.75
N ILE A 37 16.23 -13.70 -15.75
CA ILE A 37 17.65 -13.94 -16.04
C ILE A 37 18.19 -12.81 -16.93
N ASP A 38 17.48 -12.51 -18.01
CA ASP A 38 17.82 -11.48 -18.97
C ASP A 38 16.68 -10.44 -19.04
N PRO A 39 16.90 -9.20 -18.57
CA PRO A 39 15.84 -8.20 -18.50
C PRO A 39 15.45 -7.63 -19.87
N THR A 40 16.16 -7.97 -20.96
CA THR A 40 15.98 -7.35 -22.29
C THR A 40 14.53 -7.36 -22.76
N THR A 41 13.83 -8.50 -22.68
CA THR A 41 12.42 -8.58 -23.09
C THR A 41 11.55 -7.62 -22.28
N ARG A 42 11.73 -7.58 -20.95
CA ARG A 42 10.98 -6.67 -20.08
C ARG A 42 11.28 -5.22 -20.39
N SER A 43 12.54 -4.85 -20.58
CA SER A 43 12.94 -3.48 -20.93
C SER A 43 12.31 -3.03 -22.24
N LEU A 44 12.33 -3.87 -23.27
CA LEU A 44 11.70 -3.57 -24.57
C LEU A 44 10.18 -3.37 -24.46
N GLU A 45 9.47 -4.20 -23.67
CA GLU A 45 8.04 -4.01 -23.46
C GLU A 45 7.74 -2.71 -22.69
N ILE A 46 8.57 -2.36 -21.70
CA ILE A 46 8.45 -1.09 -20.99
C ILE A 46 8.71 0.09 -21.95
N GLU A 47 9.73 0.03 -22.79
CA GLU A 47 10.07 1.10 -23.72
C GLU A 47 8.96 1.40 -24.74
N LYS A 48 8.17 0.39 -25.15
CA LYS A 48 6.98 0.60 -26.00
C LYS A 48 5.97 1.55 -25.38
N LEU A 49 5.94 1.65 -24.05
CA LEU A 49 5.09 2.60 -23.34
C LEU A 49 5.39 4.06 -23.73
N SER A 50 6.58 4.36 -24.27
CA SER A 50 6.90 5.70 -24.81
C SER A 50 5.87 6.22 -25.82
N GLN A 51 5.18 5.32 -26.52
CA GLN A 51 4.16 5.65 -27.53
C GLN A 51 2.73 5.36 -27.08
N GLN A 52 2.51 5.11 -25.78
CA GLN A 52 1.22 4.71 -25.20
C GLN A 52 0.81 5.62 -24.04
N PRO A 53 0.57 6.93 -24.29
CA PRO A 53 0.31 7.92 -23.24
C PRO A 53 -0.94 7.63 -22.39
N GLU A 54 -1.85 6.77 -22.87
CA GLU A 54 -3.00 6.26 -22.13
C GLU A 54 -2.61 5.36 -20.94
N THR A 55 -1.41 4.75 -20.98
CA THR A 55 -0.90 3.95 -19.86
C THR A 55 -0.26 4.85 -18.81
N GLY A 56 -1.03 5.17 -17.75
CA GLY A 56 -0.57 6.06 -16.66
C GLY A 56 0.15 5.35 -15.50
N VAL A 57 -0.03 4.03 -15.34
CA VAL A 57 0.56 3.23 -14.26
C VAL A 57 1.22 1.99 -14.82
N LEU A 58 2.47 1.72 -14.42
CA LEU A 58 3.21 0.50 -14.68
C LEU A 58 3.43 -0.24 -13.34
N LEU A 59 2.95 -1.48 -13.27
CA LEU A 59 3.23 -2.41 -12.16
C LEU A 59 4.34 -3.37 -12.59
N VAL A 60 5.35 -3.56 -11.73
CA VAL A 60 6.50 -4.44 -12.02
C VAL A 60 6.84 -5.27 -10.79
N ASP A 61 7.08 -6.57 -10.98
CA ASP A 61 7.75 -7.38 -9.96
C ASP A 61 9.26 -7.45 -10.23
N ILE A 62 10.03 -7.45 -9.16
CA ILE A 62 11.47 -7.69 -9.19
C ILE A 62 11.75 -8.87 -8.30
N VAL A 63 12.21 -9.95 -8.92
CA VAL A 63 12.59 -11.18 -8.23
C VAL A 63 14.12 -11.27 -8.23
N LEU A 64 14.69 -11.40 -7.04
CA LEU A 64 16.13 -11.52 -6.81
C LEU A 64 16.54 -12.98 -6.61
N GLY A 65 17.85 -13.20 -6.49
CA GLY A 65 18.42 -14.49 -6.15
C GLY A 65 19.35 -15.04 -7.21
N TYR A 66 19.83 -16.26 -6.97
CA TYR A 66 20.75 -16.93 -7.86
C TYR A 66 20.14 -17.17 -9.24
N GLY A 67 20.88 -16.80 -10.28
CA GLY A 67 20.46 -16.94 -11.67
C GLY A 67 19.53 -15.82 -12.17
N ALA A 68 19.09 -14.91 -11.30
CA ALA A 68 18.45 -13.67 -11.74
C ALA A 68 19.49 -12.69 -12.30
N CYS A 69 19.02 -11.67 -13.01
CA CYS A 69 19.81 -10.54 -13.46
C CYS A 69 20.65 -9.95 -12.30
N ASP A 70 21.89 -9.54 -12.59
CA ASP A 70 22.81 -9.01 -11.58
C ASP A 70 22.33 -7.65 -11.01
N ASP A 71 21.65 -6.83 -11.82
CA ASP A 71 21.08 -5.55 -11.38
C ASP A 71 19.70 -5.28 -12.00
N PRO A 72 18.63 -5.93 -11.50
CA PRO A 72 17.30 -5.80 -12.07
C PRO A 72 16.68 -4.43 -11.83
N ALA A 73 17.01 -3.72 -10.75
CA ALA A 73 16.56 -2.35 -10.51
C ALA A 73 17.21 -1.39 -11.51
N GLY A 74 18.53 -1.48 -11.74
CA GLY A 74 19.20 -0.66 -12.75
C GLY A 74 18.59 -0.81 -14.13
N ALA A 75 18.37 -2.06 -14.57
CA ALA A 75 17.73 -2.34 -15.86
C ALA A 75 16.30 -1.76 -15.98
N LEU A 76 15.52 -1.82 -14.89
CA LEU A 76 14.19 -1.19 -14.85
C LEU A 76 14.29 0.33 -14.96
N LEU A 77 15.19 0.95 -14.19
CA LEU A 77 15.40 2.40 -14.16
C LEU A 77 15.81 2.95 -15.52
N GLU A 78 16.68 2.23 -16.24
CA GLU A 78 17.06 2.59 -17.61
C GLU A 78 15.85 2.63 -18.54
N ALA A 79 15.05 1.56 -18.56
CA ALA A 79 13.87 1.46 -19.43
C ALA A 79 12.82 2.53 -19.11
N ILE A 80 12.50 2.77 -17.83
CA ILE A 80 11.50 3.80 -17.46
C ILE A 80 12.00 5.22 -17.73
N ASN A 81 13.32 5.48 -17.67
CA ASN A 81 13.89 6.78 -17.98
C ASN A 81 13.82 7.08 -19.48
N THR A 82 13.97 6.07 -20.34
CA THR A 82 13.68 6.19 -21.77
C THR A 82 12.22 6.62 -22.00
N VAL A 83 11.27 5.96 -21.33
CA VAL A 83 9.84 6.30 -21.45
C VAL A 83 9.53 7.69 -20.94
N ARG A 84 10.00 8.05 -19.74
CA ARG A 84 9.78 9.37 -19.13
C ARG A 84 10.35 10.49 -20.01
N SER A 85 11.53 10.27 -20.59
CA SER A 85 12.18 11.23 -21.50
C SER A 85 11.40 11.41 -22.80
N ALA A 86 10.83 10.34 -23.35
CA ALA A 86 10.02 10.40 -24.57
C ALA A 86 8.65 11.08 -24.37
N ARG A 87 8.02 10.86 -23.21
CA ARG A 87 6.67 11.39 -22.90
C ARG A 87 6.67 12.82 -22.35
N GLY A 88 7.71 13.22 -21.63
CA GLY A 88 7.76 14.52 -20.95
C GLY A 88 6.83 14.63 -19.72
N SER A 89 6.79 15.80 -19.09
CA SER A 89 6.10 16.02 -17.80
C SER A 89 4.57 15.96 -17.89
N GLU A 90 3.99 16.25 -19.04
CA GLU A 90 2.54 16.33 -19.24
C GLU A 90 1.88 14.94 -19.37
N GLN A 91 2.68 13.89 -19.57
CA GLN A 91 2.23 12.52 -19.77
C GLN A 91 3.00 11.56 -18.85
N PRO A 92 2.87 11.73 -17.51
CA PRO A 92 3.68 10.99 -16.56
C PRO A 92 3.37 9.49 -16.59
N LEU A 93 4.39 8.67 -16.36
CA LEU A 93 4.25 7.25 -16.05
C LEU A 93 4.55 7.04 -14.56
N THR A 94 3.55 6.65 -13.79
CA THR A 94 3.76 6.22 -12.40
C THR A 94 4.21 4.77 -12.38
N VAL A 95 5.31 4.47 -11.69
CA VAL A 95 5.87 3.12 -11.62
C VAL A 95 5.75 2.62 -10.20
N ILE A 96 5.16 1.43 -10.03
CA ILE A 96 5.00 0.75 -8.75
C ILE A 96 5.70 -0.60 -8.86
N ALA A 97 6.56 -0.92 -7.90
CA ALA A 97 7.31 -2.16 -7.87
C ALA A 97 7.11 -2.93 -6.56
N THR A 98 7.22 -4.25 -6.65
CA THR A 98 7.44 -5.13 -5.47
C THR A 98 8.77 -5.84 -5.63
N VAL A 99 9.54 -5.95 -4.55
CA VAL A 99 10.85 -6.64 -4.55
C VAL A 99 10.79 -7.91 -3.71
N THR A 100 10.81 -9.05 -4.40
CA THR A 100 10.82 -10.40 -3.83
C THR A 100 12.25 -10.92 -3.80
N GLY A 101 12.73 -11.28 -2.61
CA GLY A 101 14.11 -11.69 -2.38
C GLY A 101 14.54 -11.34 -0.96
N THR A 102 15.83 -11.42 -0.71
CA THR A 102 16.42 -11.26 0.62
C THR A 102 17.69 -10.41 0.57
N GLU A 103 18.16 -10.01 1.74
CA GLU A 103 19.43 -9.29 1.88
C GLU A 103 20.66 -10.17 1.57
N GLN A 104 20.50 -11.49 1.55
CA GLN A 104 21.58 -12.46 1.31
C GLN A 104 21.65 -12.91 -0.15
N ASP A 105 20.73 -12.47 -0.99
CA ASP A 105 20.80 -12.73 -2.43
C ASP A 105 21.96 -11.96 -3.06
N PRO A 106 22.46 -12.38 -4.25
CA PRO A 106 23.57 -11.72 -4.93
C PRO A 106 23.38 -10.22 -5.20
N GLN A 107 22.14 -9.75 -5.30
CA GLN A 107 21.76 -8.37 -5.62
C GLN A 107 21.32 -7.52 -4.41
N PRO A 108 21.81 -7.74 -3.17
CA PRO A 108 21.22 -7.29 -1.89
C PRO A 108 19.88 -6.51 -1.92
N ARG A 109 18.79 -7.11 -1.41
CA ARG A 109 17.43 -6.52 -1.48
C ARG A 109 17.35 -5.04 -1.10
N SER A 110 18.01 -4.62 -0.02
CA SER A 110 18.01 -3.21 0.41
C SER A 110 18.54 -2.26 -0.67
N GLN A 111 19.64 -2.62 -1.34
CA GLN A 111 20.27 -1.81 -2.38
C GLN A 111 19.37 -1.65 -3.61
N GLN A 112 18.65 -2.72 -3.99
CA GLN A 112 17.70 -2.67 -5.10
C GLN A 112 16.52 -1.75 -4.76
N ILE A 113 15.98 -1.83 -3.53
CA ILE A 113 14.91 -0.95 -3.08
C ILE A 113 15.37 0.51 -3.05
N ASP A 114 16.55 0.78 -2.50
CA ASP A 114 17.10 2.14 -2.42
C ASP A 114 17.31 2.74 -3.82
N ALA A 115 17.81 1.95 -4.78
CA ALA A 115 17.94 2.38 -6.17
C ALA A 115 16.60 2.76 -6.79
N LEU A 116 15.56 1.94 -6.60
CA LEU A 116 14.21 2.19 -7.11
C LEU A 116 13.61 3.46 -6.50
N LEU A 117 13.71 3.63 -5.18
CA LEU A 117 13.20 4.82 -4.49
C LEU A 117 13.90 6.10 -4.97
N ASN A 118 15.23 6.05 -5.15
CA ASN A 118 16.00 7.17 -5.70
C ASN A 118 15.66 7.48 -7.16
N GLY A 119 15.10 6.51 -7.89
CA GLY A 119 14.63 6.65 -9.27
C GLY A 119 13.14 6.98 -9.40
N ASP A 120 12.51 7.49 -8.35
CA ASP A 120 11.08 7.83 -8.30
C ASP A 120 10.17 6.64 -8.65
N VAL A 121 10.53 5.44 -8.19
CA VAL A 121 9.68 4.25 -8.23
C VAL A 121 9.07 4.01 -6.86
N ILE A 122 7.76 3.78 -6.83
CA ILE A 122 7.04 3.49 -5.59
C ILE A 122 7.24 2.00 -5.26
N VAL A 123 7.89 1.68 -4.14
CA VAL A 123 8.11 0.29 -3.73
C VAL A 123 7.09 -0.10 -2.65
N MET A 124 6.32 -1.17 -2.92
CA MET A 124 5.35 -1.74 -1.98
C MET A 124 5.88 -3.06 -1.39
N ASN A 125 5.45 -3.37 -0.17
CA ASN A 125 5.92 -4.58 0.52
C ASN A 125 5.18 -5.84 0.02
N THR A 126 3.97 -5.66 -0.48
CA THR A 126 3.12 -6.76 -0.96
C THR A 126 2.50 -6.44 -2.31
N LEU A 127 2.19 -7.49 -3.07
CA LEU A 127 1.45 -7.37 -4.33
C LEU A 127 0.07 -6.74 -4.11
N GLN A 128 -0.58 -7.06 -2.99
CA GLN A 128 -1.89 -6.51 -2.63
C GLN A 128 -1.83 -4.98 -2.47
N GLU A 129 -0.84 -4.46 -1.76
CA GLU A 129 -0.64 -3.01 -1.63
C GLU A 129 -0.35 -2.35 -2.98
N ALA A 130 0.49 -2.97 -3.82
CA ALA A 130 0.81 -2.47 -5.15
C ALA A 130 -0.42 -2.35 -6.05
N VAL A 131 -1.24 -3.41 -6.08
CA VAL A 131 -2.48 -3.45 -6.88
C VAL A 131 -3.51 -2.46 -6.34
N LEU A 132 -3.69 -2.34 -5.02
CA LEU A 132 -4.60 -1.38 -4.42
C LEU A 132 -4.20 0.06 -4.73
N LEU A 133 -2.91 0.37 -4.68
CA LEU A 133 -2.42 1.70 -5.07
C LEU A 133 -2.65 1.95 -6.55
N ALA A 134 -2.30 1.00 -7.43
CA ALA A 134 -2.52 1.14 -8.87
C ALA A 134 -3.99 1.39 -9.19
N HIS A 135 -4.90 0.62 -8.58
CA HIS A 135 -6.34 0.80 -8.71
C HIS A 135 -6.78 2.20 -8.24
N TYR A 136 -6.30 2.67 -7.09
CA TYR A 136 -6.61 4.01 -6.59
C TYR A 136 -6.14 5.13 -7.53
N LEU A 137 -4.99 4.96 -8.18
CA LEU A 137 -4.43 5.95 -9.10
C LEU A 137 -5.18 6.04 -10.43
N VAL A 138 -5.70 4.92 -10.94
CA VAL A 138 -6.44 4.88 -12.22
C VAL A 138 -7.94 5.08 -12.05
N ALA A 139 -8.48 4.87 -10.85
CA ALA A 139 -9.89 5.09 -10.57
C ALA A 139 -10.25 6.57 -10.76
N PRO A 140 -11.40 6.89 -11.41
CA PRO A 140 -11.90 8.25 -11.46
C PRO A 140 -11.98 8.82 -10.05
N ARG A 141 -11.32 9.96 -9.82
CA ARG A 141 -11.43 10.66 -8.54
C ARG A 141 -12.89 11.06 -8.33
N GLN A 142 -13.59 10.28 -7.53
CA GLN A 142 -14.79 10.78 -6.88
C GLN A 142 -14.29 11.82 -5.90
N HIS A 143 -14.50 13.10 -6.21
CA HIS A 143 -14.36 14.13 -5.19
C HIS A 143 -15.34 13.76 -4.08
N PRO A 144 -14.87 13.34 -2.89
CA PRO A 144 -15.77 13.13 -1.78
C PRO A 144 -16.44 14.49 -1.59
N THR A 145 -17.75 14.56 -1.78
CA THR A 145 -18.49 15.74 -1.36
C THR A 145 -18.11 15.95 0.10
N PRO A 146 -17.57 17.10 0.52
CA PRO A 146 -17.13 17.29 1.89
C PRO A 146 -18.29 16.91 2.82
N VAL A 147 -18.19 15.75 3.45
CA VAL A 147 -19.19 15.32 4.42
C VAL A 147 -18.88 16.14 5.65
N ALA A 148 -19.76 17.08 5.98
CA ALA A 148 -19.65 17.80 7.22
C ALA A 148 -19.51 16.76 8.35
N PRO A 149 -18.53 16.91 9.26
CA PRO A 149 -18.38 15.96 10.36
C PRO A 149 -19.73 15.81 11.05
N PRO A 150 -20.18 14.57 11.34
CA PRO A 150 -21.45 14.36 12.02
C PRO A 150 -21.54 15.27 13.24
N ALA A 151 -22.68 15.94 13.45
CA ALA A 151 -22.83 16.90 14.53
C ALA A 151 -22.51 16.30 15.91
N LEU A 152 -22.66 14.98 16.05
CA LEU A 152 -22.29 14.20 17.24
C LEU A 152 -20.79 14.26 17.57
N LEU A 153 -19.93 14.54 16.59
CA LEU A 153 -18.49 14.65 16.76
C LEU A 153 -18.02 16.06 17.14
N ASN A 154 -18.91 17.06 17.13
CA ASN A 154 -18.58 18.42 17.52
C ASN A 154 -18.48 18.54 19.05
N GLY A 155 -17.27 18.82 19.55
CA GLY A 155 -17.05 19.03 20.99
C GLY A 155 -17.11 17.74 21.82
N VAL A 156 -16.80 16.59 21.22
CA VAL A 156 -16.79 15.30 21.92
C VAL A 156 -15.84 15.34 23.11
N GLN A 157 -16.37 14.95 24.27
CA GLN A 157 -15.58 14.65 25.46
C GLN A 157 -15.22 13.16 25.43
N VAL A 158 -13.93 12.87 25.56
CA VAL A 158 -13.45 11.48 25.57
C VAL A 158 -13.41 10.98 27.01
N ILE A 159 -14.15 9.89 27.27
CA ILE A 159 -14.07 9.15 28.53
C ILE A 159 -13.15 7.95 28.30
N ASN A 160 -11.94 7.99 28.88
CA ASN A 160 -11.01 6.86 28.80
C ASN A 160 -11.39 5.78 29.82
N VAL A 161 -11.80 4.60 29.34
CA VAL A 161 -12.13 3.43 30.17
C VAL A 161 -11.10 2.33 29.92
N GLY A 162 -9.83 2.62 30.19
CA GLY A 162 -8.73 1.71 29.86
C GLY A 162 -7.37 2.19 30.32
N LEU A 163 -6.35 1.94 29.51
CA LEU A 163 -4.96 2.25 29.86
C LEU A 163 -4.75 3.74 30.09
N ARG A 164 -3.97 4.07 31.14
CA ARG A 164 -3.63 5.46 31.48
C ARG A 164 -2.77 6.15 30.40
N SER A 165 -2.04 5.40 29.58
CA SER A 165 -1.28 5.94 28.46
C SER A 165 -2.19 6.67 27.47
N PHE A 166 -3.36 6.11 27.15
CA PHE A 166 -4.29 6.74 26.21
C PHE A 166 -4.82 8.08 26.72
N ALA A 167 -5.13 8.19 28.01
CA ALA A 167 -5.51 9.47 28.61
C ALA A 167 -4.39 10.52 28.53
N ARG A 168 -3.13 10.08 28.68
CA ARG A 168 -1.96 10.97 28.58
C ARG A 168 -1.77 11.48 27.15
N ASP A 169 -1.90 10.60 26.16
CA ASP A 169 -1.78 10.95 24.75
C ASP A 169 -2.89 11.94 24.34
N LEU A 170 -4.12 11.73 24.82
CA LEU A 170 -5.25 12.65 24.62
C LEU A 170 -5.00 14.03 25.24
N GLN A 171 -4.44 14.07 26.45
CA GLN A 171 -4.09 15.34 27.11
C GLN A 171 -2.96 16.08 26.36
N GLN A 172 -1.95 15.36 25.87
CA GLN A 172 -0.87 15.94 25.08
C GLN A 172 -1.35 16.47 23.72
N ALA A 173 -2.35 15.82 23.12
CA ALA A 173 -3.00 16.27 21.90
C ALA A 173 -3.97 17.46 22.10
N GLY A 174 -4.13 17.97 23.33
CA GLY A 174 -5.02 19.09 23.65
C GLY A 174 -6.50 18.74 23.60
N CYS A 175 -6.86 17.46 23.64
CA CYS A 175 -8.26 17.04 23.71
C CYS A 175 -8.81 17.29 25.12
N PRO A 176 -10.01 17.90 25.27
CA PRO A 176 -10.64 18.10 26.57
C PRO A 176 -11.05 16.76 27.18
N GLY A 177 -10.22 16.23 28.07
CA GLY A 177 -10.48 15.01 28.84
C GLY A 177 -10.95 15.34 30.26
N GLY A 178 -12.16 14.93 30.63
CA GLY A 178 -12.61 14.93 32.02
C GLY A 178 -11.96 13.75 32.77
N ALA A 179 -10.99 14.05 33.62
CA ALA A 179 -10.39 13.03 34.49
C ALA A 179 -11.28 12.78 35.72
N PHE A 180 -11.90 11.61 35.82
CA PHE A 180 -12.37 11.10 37.11
C PHE A 180 -11.33 10.15 37.69
N PRO A 181 -10.83 10.38 38.92
CA PRO A 181 -9.96 9.42 39.57
C PRO A 181 -10.81 8.24 40.02
N VAL A 182 -10.73 7.11 39.33
CA VAL A 182 -11.11 5.82 39.93
C VAL A 182 -10.00 5.45 40.91
N GLY A 183 -10.07 6.04 42.10
CA GLY A 183 -9.30 5.61 43.25
C GLY A 183 -9.92 4.32 43.79
N THR A 184 -9.27 3.20 43.53
CA THR A 184 -9.52 1.97 44.29
C THR A 184 -8.86 2.15 45.66
N ASP A 185 -9.55 2.77 46.61
CA ASP A 185 -9.21 2.60 48.03
C ASP A 185 -10.46 2.15 48.80
N SER A 186 -10.47 0.87 49.10
CA SER A 186 -11.54 0.16 49.78
C SER A 186 -11.46 0.40 51.29
N ARG A 187 -12.14 1.43 51.81
CA ARG A 187 -12.56 1.46 53.23
C ARG A 187 -13.98 2.03 53.40
N ARG A 188 -14.84 1.19 53.97
CA ARG A 188 -16.19 1.53 54.45
C ARG A 188 -16.11 2.52 55.61
N GLN A 189 -16.85 3.62 55.55
CA GLN A 189 -17.41 4.27 56.73
C GLN A 189 -18.84 4.75 56.44
N SER A 190 -19.67 4.62 57.47
CA SER A 190 -21.14 4.59 57.48
C SER A 190 -21.83 5.96 57.37
N ALA A 191 -23.09 5.89 56.96
CA ALA A 191 -24.05 6.94 56.60
C ALA A 191 -24.31 8.08 57.60
N SER A 192 -24.66 9.27 57.07
CA SER A 192 -25.97 9.92 57.32
C SER A 192 -26.18 11.19 56.45
N GLY A 193 -27.28 11.24 55.68
CA GLY A 193 -27.99 12.50 55.36
C GLY A 193 -28.37 12.81 53.90
N GLY A 194 -29.64 12.60 53.54
CA GLY A 194 -30.38 13.42 52.54
C GLY A 194 -30.46 12.90 51.09
N PRO A 195 -31.62 13.03 50.39
CA PRO A 195 -31.97 12.13 49.28
C PRO A 195 -31.61 12.70 47.89
N ALA A 196 -31.08 11.84 47.02
CA ALA A 196 -31.19 12.03 45.57
C ALA A 196 -31.26 10.66 44.90
N GLN A 197 -32.18 10.57 43.94
CA GLN A 197 -32.69 9.37 43.27
C GLN A 197 -31.56 8.46 42.78
N ALA A 198 -31.59 7.20 43.24
CA ALA A 198 -30.68 6.16 42.80
C ALA A 198 -31.25 5.49 41.54
N THR A 199 -30.68 5.84 40.39
CA THR A 199 -30.81 5.11 39.14
C THR A 199 -30.20 3.72 39.33
N GLU A 200 -31.00 2.67 39.17
CA GLU A 200 -30.53 1.28 39.15
C GLU A 200 -29.56 1.07 37.97
N LEU A 201 -28.34 0.66 38.31
CA LEU A 201 -27.33 0.13 37.42
C LEU A 201 -27.70 -1.30 37.03
N LEU A 202 -27.98 -1.53 35.74
CA LEU A 202 -27.88 -2.88 35.16
C LEU A 202 -26.45 -3.05 34.62
N THR A 203 -25.63 -3.74 35.39
CA THR A 203 -24.33 -4.26 35.00
C THR A 203 -24.54 -5.42 34.02
N LEU A 204 -23.97 -5.35 32.82
CA LEU A 204 -23.71 -6.55 32.02
C LEU A 204 -22.30 -6.48 31.44
N PHE A 205 -21.46 -7.39 31.92
CA PHE A 205 -20.22 -7.80 31.28
C PHE A 205 -20.58 -8.64 30.04
N LEU A 206 -20.15 -8.19 28.86
CA LEU A 206 -19.49 -8.98 27.82
C LEU A 206 -18.55 -8.06 27.04
#